data_AF-A0A4S8MS94-F1
#
_entry.id   AF-A0A4S8MS94-F1
#
_cell.length_a   1.000
_cell.length_b   1.000
_cell.length_c   1.000
_cell.angle_alpha   90.00
_cell.angle_beta   90.00
_cell.angle_gamma   90.00
#
_symmetry.space_group_name_H-M   'P 1'
#
loop_
_entity.id
_entity.type
_entity.pdbx_description
1 polymer ?
#
loop_
_entity_poly.entity_id
_entity_poly.type
_entity_poly.pdbx_seq_one_letter_code
_entity_poly.pdbx_strand_id
1 'polypeptide(L)'
;MGSFDRLNIPPPLSRSRYVTPFSVFLSQVCEEDIGQCMLVSRMFRRAAYVSAGVRLSRVFAGKRLDKIVSDFPYTTFNLWPYLRQRQAEVAARRSLYERSFLGKFFARENPRIISPRLWTSPDNERQIVIALRFLLTRLFFSISVGDGDGFSWVEGSIVDAQEVVRGEIWRIVMQKPSPGTFSLNTSSHLGEQSFYVLESTCEVVGRPPESQNGNRMSTSDPVRADWSTYIAKRTSTETPRSGEASSELGLISHLSWTNHEEYEMGMSKNWLKNIRREGEFGELKRTMAVRYILACVVGNSISGRWMSSKEMEHHFSGMGSVSDIGPKNATSGGRSSKIHLFLPDHHFVESVHFTTAGGAALHPALAAVQTPGREYFVLRDNGMQVGCEEEGVASVWMGLIGCDRSGLASKTDEGGNLNLGME
;
A
#
# COMPACT_ATOMS: atom_id res chain seq x y z
N MET A 1 6.11 -19.66 -13.60
CA MET A 1 6.74 -18.98 -14.75
C MET A 1 6.75 -19.96 -15.92
N GLY A 2 6.30 -19.54 -17.10
CA GLY A 2 6.44 -20.37 -18.31
C GLY A 2 7.92 -20.52 -18.70
N SER A 3 8.25 -21.56 -19.48
CA SER A 3 9.61 -21.76 -20.02
C SER A 3 10.03 -20.59 -20.91
N PHE A 4 11.24 -20.05 -20.70
CA PHE A 4 11.86 -19.09 -21.60
C PHE A 4 12.63 -19.84 -22.70
N ASP A 5 11.98 -20.06 -23.83
CA ASP A 5 12.63 -20.76 -24.93
C ASP A 5 13.59 -19.83 -25.69
N ARG A 6 14.78 -20.34 -26.00
CA ARG A 6 15.75 -19.63 -26.86
C ARG A 6 15.21 -19.53 -28.28
N LEU A 7 15.35 -18.36 -28.88
CA LEU A 7 14.92 -18.11 -30.24
C LEU A 7 15.92 -18.72 -31.25
N ASN A 8 15.71 -19.97 -31.65
CA ASN A 8 16.58 -20.71 -32.59
C ASN A 8 16.35 -20.37 -34.08
N ILE A 9 15.83 -19.18 -34.38
CA ILE A 9 15.51 -18.76 -35.75
C ILE A 9 16.38 -17.54 -36.10
N PRO A 10 17.65 -17.73 -36.50
CA PRO A 10 18.46 -16.64 -36.99
C PRO A 10 17.96 -16.23 -38.39
N PRO A 11 17.62 -14.95 -38.62
CA PRO A 11 17.38 -14.46 -39.97
C PRO A 11 18.69 -14.45 -40.77
N PRO A 12 18.63 -14.44 -42.12
CA PRO A 12 19.81 -14.18 -42.94
C PRO A 12 20.49 -12.87 -42.51
N LEU A 13 21.83 -12.83 -42.49
CA LEU A 13 22.62 -11.68 -41.99
C LEU A 13 22.25 -10.37 -42.70
N SER A 14 21.91 -10.41 -44.00
CA SER A 14 21.46 -9.23 -44.76
C SER A 14 20.12 -8.65 -44.27
N ARG A 15 19.32 -9.45 -43.58
CA ARG A 15 17.97 -9.09 -43.11
C ARG A 15 17.88 -8.86 -41.60
N SER A 16 18.95 -9.17 -40.84
CA SER A 16 18.97 -9.01 -39.38
C SER A 16 18.76 -7.55 -38.95
N ARG A 17 19.28 -6.58 -39.72
CA ARG A 17 19.12 -5.13 -39.48
C ARG A 17 17.66 -4.65 -39.47
N TYR A 18 16.76 -5.38 -40.12
CA TYR A 18 15.34 -5.01 -40.19
C TYR A 18 14.51 -5.56 -39.03
N VAL A 19 15.05 -6.49 -38.23
CA VAL A 19 14.32 -7.11 -37.12
C VAL A 19 13.85 -6.05 -36.10
N THR A 20 14.71 -5.10 -35.73
CA THR A 20 14.37 -4.07 -34.73
C THR A 20 13.31 -3.08 -35.22
N PRO A 21 13.42 -2.47 -36.44
CA PRO A 21 12.34 -1.64 -36.95
C PRO A 21 10.99 -2.36 -37.06
N PHE A 22 10.98 -3.60 -37.56
CA PHE A 22 9.74 -4.38 -37.66
C PHE A 22 9.21 -4.81 -36.30
N SER A 23 10.05 -5.06 -35.29
CA SER A 23 9.57 -5.40 -33.96
C SER A 23 8.86 -4.22 -33.28
N VAL A 24 9.30 -2.98 -33.55
CA VAL A 24 8.61 -1.77 -33.11
C VAL A 24 7.26 -1.64 -33.80
N PHE A 25 7.18 -1.84 -35.12
CA PHE A 25 5.90 -1.83 -35.84
C PHE A 25 4.95 -2.92 -35.33
N LEU A 26 5.41 -4.16 -35.25
CA LEU A 26 4.63 -5.31 -34.79
C LEU A 26 4.23 -5.18 -33.31
N SER A 27 4.88 -4.33 -32.52
CA SER A 27 4.47 -4.04 -31.14
C SER A 27 3.12 -3.29 -31.04
N GLN A 28 2.65 -2.71 -32.15
CA GLN A 28 1.36 -2.00 -32.26
C GLN A 28 0.22 -2.87 -32.80
N VAL A 29 0.54 -4.02 -33.40
CA VAL A 29 -0.45 -4.92 -34.03
C VAL A 29 -1.24 -5.68 -32.94
N CYS A 30 -2.50 -6.04 -33.17
CA CYS A 30 -3.24 -6.88 -32.23
C CYS A 30 -2.57 -8.26 -32.06
N GLU A 31 -2.70 -8.89 -30.89
CA GLU A 31 -2.00 -10.16 -30.64
C GLU A 31 -2.50 -11.28 -31.57
N GLU A 32 -3.78 -11.23 -31.91
CA GLU A 32 -4.47 -12.13 -32.82
C GLU A 32 -3.87 -12.11 -34.23
N ASP A 33 -3.44 -10.94 -34.71
CA ASP A 33 -2.91 -10.73 -36.06
C ASP A 33 -1.40 -11.00 -36.18
N ILE A 34 -0.68 -10.99 -35.05
CA ILE A 34 0.76 -11.29 -35.04
C ILE A 34 1.03 -12.70 -35.54
N GLY A 35 0.14 -13.65 -35.26
CA GLY A 35 0.22 -15.02 -35.77
C GLY A 35 0.31 -15.04 -37.31
N GLN A 36 -0.48 -14.21 -38.00
CA GLN A 36 -0.44 -14.10 -39.47
C GLN A 36 0.86 -13.46 -39.94
N CYS A 37 1.34 -12.42 -39.24
CA CYS A 37 2.62 -11.78 -39.54
C CYS A 37 3.80 -12.76 -39.42
N MET A 38 3.77 -13.70 -38.48
CA MET A 38 4.81 -14.73 -38.30
C MET A 38 4.92 -15.72 -39.46
N LEU A 39 3.89 -15.84 -40.30
CA LEU A 39 3.87 -16.71 -41.47
C LEU A 39 4.58 -16.09 -42.69
N VAL A 40 4.71 -14.76 -42.75
CA VAL A 40 5.25 -14.02 -43.90
C VAL A 40 6.71 -14.42 -44.20
N SER A 41 7.57 -14.46 -43.17
CA SER A 41 8.97 -14.86 -43.34
C SER A 41 9.66 -15.17 -42.01
N ARG A 42 10.84 -15.80 -42.07
CA ARG A 42 11.70 -16.00 -40.87
C ARG A 42 12.08 -14.67 -40.19
N MET A 43 12.25 -13.59 -40.97
CA MET A 43 12.55 -12.27 -40.43
C MET A 43 11.36 -11.70 -39.66
N PHE A 44 10.16 -11.73 -40.24
CA PHE A 44 8.93 -11.30 -39.57
C PHE A 44 8.64 -12.12 -38.33
N ARG A 45 8.87 -13.44 -38.38
CA ARG A 45 8.74 -14.31 -37.21
C ARG A 45 9.69 -13.90 -36.09
N ARG A 46 10.96 -13.61 -36.41
CA ARG A 46 11.92 -13.11 -35.41
C ARG A 46 11.51 -11.74 -34.87
N ALA A 47 11.08 -10.83 -35.74
CA ALA A 47 10.60 -9.50 -35.34
C ALA A 47 9.36 -9.59 -34.44
N ALA A 48 8.44 -10.51 -34.71
CA ALA A 48 7.27 -10.80 -33.88
C ALA A 48 7.69 -11.28 -32.48
N TYR A 49 8.65 -12.19 -32.36
CA TYR A 49 9.19 -12.59 -31.05
C TYR A 49 9.83 -11.43 -30.29
N VAL A 50 10.67 -10.63 -30.97
CA VAL A 50 11.33 -9.46 -30.38
C VAL A 50 10.32 -8.37 -29.99
N SER A 51 9.17 -8.28 -30.68
CA SER A 51 8.13 -7.28 -30.41
C SER A 51 7.53 -7.40 -29.00
N ALA A 52 7.54 -8.58 -28.39
CA ALA A 52 7.13 -8.77 -27.00
C ALA A 52 8.01 -7.94 -26.05
N GLY A 53 9.33 -7.92 -26.28
CA GLY A 53 10.26 -7.07 -25.53
C GLY A 53 9.93 -5.59 -25.66
N VAL A 54 9.61 -5.12 -26.87
CA VAL A 54 9.19 -3.73 -27.11
C VAL A 54 7.89 -3.39 -26.37
N ARG A 55 6.89 -4.29 -26.39
CA ARG A 55 5.64 -4.11 -25.64
C ARG A 55 5.88 -4.04 -24.14
N LEU A 56 6.73 -4.93 -23.62
CA LEU A 56 7.13 -4.95 -22.22
C LEU A 56 7.81 -3.65 -21.83
N SER A 57 8.80 -3.18 -22.59
CA SER A 57 9.50 -1.92 -22.31
C SER A 57 8.60 -0.69 -22.40
N ARG A 58 7.49 -0.74 -23.16
CA ARG A 58 6.55 0.37 -23.22
C ARG A 58 5.56 0.39 -22.05
N VAL A 59 5.02 -0.77 -21.69
CA VAL A 59 3.88 -0.87 -20.76
C VAL A 59 4.30 -1.29 -19.35
N PHE A 60 5.36 -2.09 -19.24
CA PHE A 60 5.83 -2.73 -18.01
C PHE A 60 7.26 -2.30 -17.62
N ALA A 61 7.71 -1.13 -18.08
CA ALA A 61 9.03 -0.59 -17.72
C ALA A 61 9.18 -0.40 -16.21
N GLY A 62 10.30 -0.89 -15.66
CA GLY A 62 10.67 -0.77 -14.25
C GLY A 62 11.61 -1.89 -13.81
N LYS A 63 12.02 -1.84 -12.54
CA LYS A 63 13.04 -2.76 -11.98
C LYS A 63 12.73 -4.23 -12.19
N ARG A 64 11.43 -4.60 -12.17
CA ARG A 64 10.99 -5.99 -12.35
C ARG A 64 11.25 -6.48 -13.78
N LEU A 65 11.04 -5.63 -14.79
CA LEU A 65 11.37 -5.96 -16.17
C LEU A 65 12.90 -5.94 -16.38
N ASP A 66 13.60 -4.97 -15.82
CA ASP A 66 15.05 -4.84 -15.96
C ASP A 66 15.78 -6.09 -15.47
N LYS A 67 15.35 -6.64 -14.33
CA LYS A 67 15.86 -7.91 -13.81
C LYS A 67 15.65 -9.07 -14.79
N ILE A 68 14.45 -9.19 -15.36
CA ILE A 68 14.14 -10.25 -16.33
C ILE A 68 14.93 -10.08 -17.63
N VAL A 69 15.08 -8.85 -18.12
CA VAL A 69 15.82 -8.58 -19.37
C VAL A 69 17.32 -8.78 -19.17
N SER A 70 17.85 -8.52 -17.98
CA SER A 70 19.24 -8.83 -17.62
C SER A 70 19.53 -10.33 -17.70
N ASP A 71 18.62 -11.16 -17.17
CA ASP A 71 18.79 -12.63 -17.17
C ASP A 71 18.40 -13.26 -18.53
N PHE A 72 17.41 -12.69 -19.20
CA PHE A 72 16.81 -13.18 -20.44
C PHE A 72 16.61 -12.05 -21.47
N PRO A 73 17.67 -11.66 -22.20
CA PRO A 73 17.56 -10.62 -23.21
C PRO A 73 16.50 -10.98 -24.27
N TYR A 74 15.57 -10.06 -24.53
CA TYR A 74 14.48 -10.25 -25.51
C TYR A 74 14.98 -10.39 -26.95
N THR A 75 16.23 -10.02 -27.21
CA THR A 75 16.90 -10.28 -28.49
C THR A 75 17.21 -11.75 -28.68
N THR A 76 17.28 -12.55 -27.60
CA THR A 76 17.71 -13.96 -27.61
C THR A 76 16.60 -14.92 -27.16
N PHE A 77 15.74 -14.50 -26.23
CA PHE A 77 14.70 -15.33 -25.62
C PHE A 77 13.29 -14.90 -26.03
N ASN A 78 12.37 -15.88 -26.07
CA ASN A 78 10.95 -15.62 -26.31
C ASN A 78 10.29 -15.06 -25.05
N LEU A 79 9.99 -13.76 -25.02
CA LEU A 79 9.31 -13.12 -23.89
C LEU A 79 7.77 -13.06 -24.01
N TRP A 80 7.16 -13.64 -25.03
CA TRP A 80 5.70 -13.69 -25.15
C TRP A 80 5.00 -14.36 -23.95
N PRO A 81 5.48 -15.51 -23.42
CA PRO A 81 4.89 -16.11 -22.24
C PRO A 81 4.91 -15.16 -21.03
N TYR A 82 6.00 -14.43 -20.85
CA TYR A 82 6.13 -13.44 -19.79
C TYR A 82 5.19 -12.25 -20.00
N LEU A 83 5.11 -11.69 -21.21
CA LEU A 83 4.17 -10.60 -21.53
C LEU A 83 2.72 -10.99 -21.22
N ARG A 84 2.27 -12.16 -21.65
CA ARG A 84 0.92 -12.68 -21.36
C ARG A 84 0.69 -12.85 -19.86
N GLN A 85 1.67 -13.40 -19.15
CA GLN A 85 1.60 -13.52 -17.69
C GLN A 85 1.41 -12.13 -17.03
N ARG A 86 2.16 -11.11 -17.48
CA ARG A 86 2.04 -9.75 -16.94
C ARG A 86 0.68 -9.11 -17.25
N GLN A 87 0.15 -9.30 -18.46
CA GLN A 87 -1.18 -8.82 -18.83
C GLN A 87 -2.28 -9.50 -18.01
N ALA A 88 -2.20 -10.82 -17.83
CA ALA A 88 -3.15 -11.58 -17.01
C ALA A 88 -3.12 -11.12 -15.54
N GLU A 89 -1.93 -10.85 -14.98
CA GLU A 89 -1.78 -10.31 -13.63
C GLU A 89 -2.45 -8.95 -13.48
N VAL A 90 -2.26 -8.03 -14.44
CA VAL A 90 -2.92 -6.71 -14.46
C VAL A 90 -4.44 -6.85 -14.54
N ALA A 91 -4.93 -7.69 -15.45
CA ALA A 91 -6.37 -7.92 -15.63
C ALA A 91 -7.00 -8.50 -14.36
N ALA A 92 -6.36 -9.50 -13.74
CA ALA A 92 -6.83 -10.12 -12.50
C ALA A 92 -6.90 -9.09 -11.36
N ARG A 93 -5.86 -8.26 -11.20
CA ARG A 93 -5.81 -7.21 -10.16
C ARG A 93 -6.91 -6.16 -10.36
N ARG A 94 -7.11 -5.68 -11.59
CA ARG A 94 -8.18 -4.72 -11.90
C ARG A 94 -9.56 -5.30 -11.65
N SER A 95 -9.82 -6.52 -12.12
CA SER A 95 -11.09 -7.20 -11.90
C SER A 95 -11.37 -7.44 -10.40
N LEU A 96 -10.35 -7.76 -9.60
CA LEU A 96 -10.51 -7.86 -8.14
C LEU A 96 -10.85 -6.51 -7.51
N TYR A 97 -10.17 -5.44 -7.91
CA TYR A 97 -10.45 -4.09 -7.43
C TYR A 97 -11.86 -3.62 -7.81
N GLU A 98 -12.23 -3.73 -9.08
CA GLU A 98 -13.53 -3.28 -9.60
C GLU A 98 -14.72 -3.97 -8.90
N ARG A 99 -14.55 -5.23 -8.48
CA ARG A 99 -15.56 -5.98 -7.70
C ARG A 99 -15.56 -5.66 -6.21
N SER A 100 -14.47 -5.10 -5.68
CA SER A 100 -14.37 -4.72 -4.27
C SER A 100 -15.22 -3.49 -3.96
N PHE A 101 -15.57 -3.27 -2.70
CA PHE A 101 -16.28 -2.06 -2.29
C PHE A 101 -15.50 -0.78 -2.61
N LEU A 102 -14.17 -0.83 -2.54
CA LEU A 102 -13.31 0.30 -2.86
C LEU A 102 -13.41 0.66 -4.35
N GLY A 103 -13.44 -0.35 -5.23
CA GLY A 103 -13.65 -0.15 -6.66
C GLY A 103 -15.04 0.38 -6.97
N LYS A 104 -16.08 -0.17 -6.33
CA LYS A 104 -17.47 0.32 -6.47
C LYS A 104 -17.60 1.79 -6.04
N PHE A 105 -16.95 2.19 -4.95
CA PHE A 105 -16.93 3.57 -4.46
C PHE A 105 -16.28 4.50 -5.49
N PHE A 106 -15.04 4.22 -5.90
CA PHE A 106 -14.30 5.11 -6.81
C PHE A 106 -14.76 5.03 -8.27
N ALA A 107 -15.46 3.98 -8.70
CA ALA A 107 -16.06 3.95 -10.03
C ALA A 107 -17.03 5.12 -10.26
N ARG A 108 -17.69 5.60 -9.19
CA ARG A 108 -18.60 6.74 -9.23
C ARG A 108 -17.85 8.06 -9.10
N GLU A 109 -16.92 8.13 -8.15
CA GLU A 109 -16.26 9.40 -7.79
C GLU A 109 -15.07 9.73 -8.70
N ASN A 110 -14.17 8.78 -8.93
CA ASN A 110 -12.99 8.96 -9.78
C ASN A 110 -12.45 7.61 -10.30
N PRO A 111 -12.85 7.16 -11.50
CA PRO A 111 -12.39 5.89 -12.06
C PRO A 111 -10.89 5.88 -12.41
N ARG A 112 -10.22 7.03 -12.36
CA ARG A 112 -8.78 7.20 -12.65
C ARG A 112 -7.96 7.51 -11.40
N ILE A 113 -8.51 7.24 -10.21
CA ILE A 113 -7.84 7.45 -8.92
C ILE A 113 -6.50 6.70 -8.81
N ILE A 114 -6.32 5.60 -9.55
CA ILE A 114 -5.04 4.87 -9.67
C ILE A 114 -4.54 4.96 -11.12
N SER A 115 -3.33 5.48 -11.29
CA SER A 115 -2.66 5.55 -12.59
C SER A 115 -2.55 4.16 -13.26
N PRO A 116 -2.74 4.06 -14.59
CA PRO A 116 -2.55 2.82 -15.35
C PRO A 116 -1.23 2.11 -15.06
N ARG A 117 -0.16 2.86 -14.78
CA ARG A 117 1.18 2.33 -14.48
C ARG A 117 1.23 1.53 -13.19
N LEU A 118 0.50 1.92 -12.13
CA LEU A 118 0.58 1.20 -10.85
C LEU A 118 -0.02 -0.20 -10.90
N TRP A 119 -1.01 -0.42 -11.77
CA TRP A 119 -1.57 -1.74 -12.02
C TRP A 119 -0.52 -2.73 -12.51
N THR A 120 0.47 -2.25 -13.25
CA THR A 120 1.58 -3.07 -13.72
C THR A 120 2.63 -3.31 -12.63
N SER A 121 2.60 -2.60 -11.51
CA SER A 121 3.57 -2.73 -10.39
C SER A 121 5.01 -2.89 -10.91
N PRO A 122 5.52 -1.87 -11.61
CA PRO A 122 6.75 -1.94 -12.39
C PRO A 122 8.01 -2.25 -11.56
N ASP A 123 8.04 -1.82 -10.30
CA ASP A 123 9.25 -1.82 -9.47
C ASP A 123 9.16 -2.76 -8.26
N ASN A 124 7.97 -2.91 -7.67
CA ASN A 124 7.74 -3.81 -6.54
C ASN A 124 6.31 -4.39 -6.63
N GLU A 125 6.16 -5.70 -6.40
CA GLU A 125 4.87 -6.39 -6.52
C GLU A 125 3.76 -5.84 -5.62
N ARG A 126 4.15 -5.15 -4.54
CA ARG A 126 3.25 -4.55 -3.53
C ARG A 126 2.80 -3.14 -3.87
N GLN A 127 3.32 -2.49 -4.91
CA GLN A 127 2.98 -1.09 -5.24
C GLN A 127 1.47 -0.85 -5.34
N ILE A 128 0.76 -1.73 -6.05
CA ILE A 128 -0.69 -1.60 -6.20
C ILE A 128 -1.43 -1.84 -4.87
N VAL A 129 -0.95 -2.79 -4.05
CA VAL A 129 -1.55 -3.08 -2.75
C VAL A 129 -1.40 -1.90 -1.80
N ILE A 130 -0.23 -1.25 -1.81
CA ILE A 130 0.05 -0.06 -0.99
C ILE A 130 -0.78 1.13 -1.45
N ALA A 131 -0.93 1.34 -2.77
CA ALA A 131 -1.81 2.37 -3.30
C ALA A 131 -3.28 2.14 -2.89
N LEU A 132 -3.78 0.90 -3.00
CA LEU A 132 -5.15 0.54 -2.58
C LEU A 132 -5.36 0.71 -1.07
N ARG A 133 -4.40 0.27 -0.25
CA ARG A 133 -4.45 0.44 1.21
C ARG A 133 -4.43 1.92 1.58
N PHE A 134 -3.64 2.74 0.90
CA PHE A 134 -3.63 4.19 1.10
C PHE A 134 -4.99 4.82 0.79
N LEU A 135 -5.65 4.43 -0.31
CA LEU A 135 -7.01 4.89 -0.60
C LEU A 135 -8.02 4.47 0.47
N LEU A 136 -7.92 3.22 0.95
CA LEU A 136 -8.77 2.72 2.03
C LEU A 136 -8.59 3.54 3.31
N THR A 137 -7.35 3.86 3.66
CA THR A 137 -7.01 4.66 4.84
C THR A 137 -7.46 6.11 4.72
N ARG A 138 -7.30 6.73 3.55
CA ARG A 138 -7.84 8.07 3.27
C ARG A 138 -9.37 8.09 3.37
N LEU A 139 -10.03 7.09 2.78
CA LEU A 139 -11.49 6.93 2.87
C LEU A 139 -11.94 6.74 4.32
N PHE A 140 -11.21 5.94 5.10
CA PHE A 140 -11.48 5.72 6.50
C PHE A 140 -11.50 7.03 7.29
N PHE A 141 -10.44 7.84 7.20
CA PHE A 141 -10.39 9.11 7.92
C PHE A 141 -11.46 10.10 7.45
N SER A 142 -11.73 10.17 6.15
CA SER A 142 -12.79 11.05 5.62
C SER A 142 -14.18 10.69 6.17
N ILE A 143 -14.48 9.40 6.35
CA ILE A 143 -15.77 8.95 6.90
C ILE A 143 -15.81 9.04 8.43
N SER A 144 -14.78 8.52 9.09
CA SER A 144 -14.81 8.28 10.54
C SER A 144 -14.44 9.49 11.39
N VAL A 145 -13.62 10.41 10.86
CA VAL A 145 -13.16 11.60 11.60
C VAL A 145 -13.82 12.87 11.08
N GLY A 146 -14.25 12.88 9.82
CA GLY A 146 -14.66 14.10 9.12
C GLY A 146 -13.43 14.92 8.76
N ASP A 147 -12.95 14.78 7.52
CA ASP A 147 -11.87 15.63 7.02
C ASP A 147 -12.47 17.02 6.73
N GLY A 148 -11.89 18.09 7.27
CA GLY A 148 -12.36 19.48 7.04
C GLY A 148 -12.30 19.88 5.56
N ASP A 149 -11.48 19.18 4.77
CA ASP A 149 -11.35 19.31 3.32
C ASP A 149 -12.27 18.35 2.53
N GLY A 150 -13.13 17.60 3.22
CA GLY A 150 -14.08 16.64 2.64
C GLY A 150 -13.41 15.58 1.75
N PHE A 151 -14.02 15.32 0.58
CA PHE A 151 -13.52 14.40 -0.44
C PHE A 151 -12.65 15.06 -1.51
N SER A 152 -12.11 16.27 -1.28
CA SER A 152 -11.29 16.99 -2.30
C SER A 152 -10.05 16.22 -2.75
N TRP A 153 -9.54 15.29 -1.93
CA TRP A 153 -8.41 14.42 -2.30
C TRP A 153 -8.80 13.36 -3.34
N VAL A 154 -10.08 13.05 -3.51
CA VAL A 154 -10.60 12.08 -4.48
C VAL A 154 -10.43 12.58 -5.92
N GLU A 155 -10.30 13.90 -6.13
CA GLU A 155 -10.01 14.48 -7.44
C GLU A 155 -8.61 14.12 -7.96
N GLY A 156 -7.66 13.81 -7.06
CA GLY A 156 -6.31 13.43 -7.41
C GLY A 156 -6.19 12.03 -8.02
N SER A 157 -5.00 11.68 -8.49
CA SER A 157 -4.66 10.31 -8.89
C SER A 157 -3.36 9.87 -8.27
N ILE A 158 -3.29 8.64 -7.76
CA ILE A 158 -2.03 8.03 -7.32
C ILE A 158 -1.25 7.63 -8.56
N VAL A 159 -0.09 8.26 -8.74
CA VAL A 159 0.78 8.03 -9.90
C VAL A 159 1.96 7.11 -9.58
N ASP A 160 2.36 7.05 -8.31
CA ASP A 160 3.47 6.19 -7.89
C ASP A 160 3.38 5.75 -6.43
N ALA A 161 4.02 4.63 -6.13
CA ALA A 161 4.21 4.06 -4.81
C ALA A 161 5.61 3.43 -4.74
N GLN A 162 6.48 3.87 -3.84
CA GLN A 162 7.86 3.42 -3.75
C GLN A 162 8.20 2.99 -2.34
N GLU A 163 8.86 1.84 -2.19
CA GLU A 163 9.40 1.41 -0.90
C GLU A 163 10.60 2.28 -0.54
N VAL A 164 10.56 2.92 0.64
CA VAL A 164 11.61 3.84 1.13
C VAL A 164 12.42 3.17 2.23
N VAL A 165 11.73 2.47 3.13
CA VAL A 165 12.34 1.61 4.14
C VAL A 165 11.71 0.24 4.01
N ARG A 166 12.53 -0.76 3.73
CA ARG A 166 12.07 -2.10 3.41
C ARG A 166 11.12 -2.66 4.48
N GLY A 167 9.92 -3.05 4.07
CA GLY A 167 8.91 -3.65 4.96
C GLY A 167 8.22 -2.67 5.92
N GLU A 168 8.51 -1.37 5.86
CA GLU A 168 8.13 -0.42 6.93
C GLU A 168 7.51 0.87 6.39
N ILE A 169 8.19 1.56 5.47
CA ILE A 169 7.80 2.90 5.01
C ILE A 169 7.75 2.95 3.50
N TRP A 170 6.66 3.51 2.98
CA TRP A 170 6.43 3.73 1.57
C TRP A 170 6.24 5.21 1.27
N ARG A 171 6.63 5.63 0.08
CA ARG A 171 6.31 6.94 -0.49
C ARG A 171 5.17 6.78 -1.48
N ILE A 172 4.08 7.50 -1.27
CA ILE A 172 2.98 7.65 -2.23
C ILE A 172 3.14 8.99 -2.94
N VAL A 173 2.98 9.00 -4.27
CA VAL A 173 2.90 10.23 -5.06
C VAL A 173 1.51 10.35 -5.66
N MET A 174 0.83 11.45 -5.37
CA MET A 174 -0.45 11.83 -5.94
C MET A 174 -0.28 13.02 -6.88
N GLN A 175 -1.01 13.03 -7.98
CA GLN A 175 -1.09 14.16 -8.89
C GLN A 175 -2.52 14.72 -8.86
N LYS A 176 -2.65 15.99 -8.48
CA LYS A 176 -3.93 16.70 -8.58
C LYS A 176 -4.16 17.22 -10.01
N PRO A 177 -5.38 17.16 -10.54
CA PRO A 177 -5.71 17.81 -11.80
C PRO A 177 -5.49 19.31 -11.66
N SER A 178 -4.68 19.91 -12.53
CA SER A 178 -4.49 21.36 -12.54
C SER A 178 -5.74 22.03 -13.14
N PRO A 179 -6.44 22.90 -12.39
CA PRO A 179 -7.59 23.61 -12.93
C PRO A 179 -7.09 24.62 -13.98
N GLY A 180 -7.43 24.38 -15.26
CA GLY A 180 -7.35 25.39 -16.32
C GLY A 180 -6.16 25.37 -17.28
N THR A 181 -5.23 24.41 -17.21
CA THR A 181 -4.07 24.40 -18.13
C THR A 181 -4.14 23.24 -19.13
N PHE A 182 -4.79 23.48 -20.29
CA PHE A 182 -4.48 22.76 -21.54
C PHE A 182 -3.11 23.24 -22.08
N SER A 183 -2.03 23.15 -21.29
CA SER A 183 -0.68 23.43 -21.81
C SER A 183 -0.10 22.14 -22.35
N LEU A 184 -0.06 22.03 -23.67
CA LEU A 184 0.37 20.85 -24.38
C LEU A 184 1.87 20.54 -24.25
N ASN A 185 2.71 21.37 -23.61
CA ASN A 185 4.17 21.20 -23.66
C ASN A 185 4.95 21.77 -22.46
N THR A 186 4.45 21.68 -21.22
CA THR A 186 5.30 22.07 -20.06
C THR A 186 5.20 21.04 -18.95
N SER A 187 6.26 20.25 -18.82
CA SER A 187 6.50 19.24 -17.78
C SER A 187 6.82 19.89 -16.44
N SER A 188 5.94 20.75 -15.94
CA SER A 188 6.05 21.27 -14.58
C SER A 188 5.25 20.38 -13.64
N HIS A 189 5.93 19.85 -12.62
CA HIS A 189 5.42 19.04 -11.49
C HIS A 189 4.40 19.79 -10.59
N LEU A 190 3.69 20.77 -11.12
CA LEU A 190 2.96 21.82 -10.41
C LEU A 190 1.67 21.34 -9.68
N GLY A 191 1.47 20.03 -9.56
CA GLY A 191 0.37 19.43 -8.80
C GLY A 191 0.71 18.09 -8.13
N GLU A 192 2.00 17.73 -8.05
CA GLU A 192 2.42 16.49 -7.38
C GLU A 192 2.54 16.68 -5.87
N GLN A 193 1.91 15.80 -5.11
CA GLN A 193 2.00 15.72 -3.66
C GLN A 193 2.57 14.36 -3.28
N SER A 194 3.55 14.36 -2.39
CA SER A 194 4.16 13.13 -1.90
C SER A 194 3.85 12.93 -0.42
N PHE A 195 3.69 11.68 -0.01
CA PHE A 195 3.43 11.27 1.37
C PHE A 195 4.34 10.11 1.74
N TYR A 196 4.95 10.16 2.93
CA TYR A 196 5.47 8.95 3.57
C TYR A 196 4.36 8.31 4.39
N VAL A 197 4.20 7.00 4.22
CA VAL A 197 3.13 6.22 4.84
C VAL A 197 3.70 4.95 5.46
N LEU A 198 3.06 4.48 6.53
CA LEU A 198 3.36 3.18 7.12
C LEU A 198 2.93 2.05 6.17
N GLU A 199 3.73 1.01 6.01
CA GLU A 199 3.36 -0.11 5.17
C GLU A 199 2.10 -0.82 5.67
N SER A 200 2.03 -1.04 6.99
CA SER A 200 0.98 -1.85 7.63
C SER A 200 -0.41 -1.20 7.55
N THR A 201 -0.50 0.11 7.76
CA THR A 201 -1.77 0.84 7.86
C THR A 201 -1.97 1.88 6.75
N CYS A 202 -0.91 2.25 6.02
CA CYS A 202 -0.86 3.40 5.11
C CYS A 202 -1.28 4.74 5.73
N GLU A 203 -1.22 4.86 7.05
CA GLU A 203 -1.31 6.15 7.73
C GLU A 203 -0.13 7.03 7.36
N VAL A 204 -0.41 8.32 7.19
CA VAL A 204 0.58 9.31 6.76
C VAL A 204 1.48 9.67 7.94
N VAL A 205 2.77 9.44 7.78
CA VAL A 205 3.82 9.86 8.73
C VAL A 205 4.18 11.35 8.51
N GLY A 206 4.11 11.81 7.28
CA GLY A 206 4.35 13.20 6.89
C GLY A 206 4.68 13.33 5.42
N ARG A 207 5.03 14.55 4.97
CA ARG A 207 5.47 14.80 3.59
C ARG A 207 7.00 14.87 3.48
N PRO A 208 7.61 14.23 2.46
CA PRO A 208 9.04 14.41 2.21
C PRO A 208 9.35 15.89 1.96
N PRO A 209 10.57 16.34 2.27
CA PRO A 209 10.97 17.70 1.93
C PRO A 209 10.85 17.88 0.42
N GLU A 210 10.00 18.82 0.00
CA GLU A 210 9.91 19.20 -1.41
C GLU A 210 11.28 19.75 -1.82
N SER A 211 11.85 19.22 -2.90
CA SER A 211 13.05 19.79 -3.52
C SER A 211 12.74 21.24 -3.86
N GLN A 212 13.28 22.15 -3.05
CA GLN A 212 13.02 23.59 -3.02
C GLN A 212 13.12 24.20 -4.42
N ASN A 213 11.98 24.34 -5.10
CA ASN A 213 11.82 25.19 -6.26
C ASN A 213 10.51 25.97 -6.11
N GLY A 214 10.60 27.10 -5.40
CA GLY A 214 9.62 28.19 -5.51
C GLY A 214 8.63 28.35 -4.36
N ASN A 215 9.08 29.02 -3.30
CA ASN A 215 8.38 30.12 -2.60
C ASN A 215 6.85 30.05 -2.39
N ARG A 216 6.28 28.90 -2.06
CA ARG A 216 4.91 28.82 -1.54
C ARG A 216 4.94 28.33 -0.10
N MET A 217 4.38 29.13 0.80
CA MET A 217 3.97 28.74 2.16
C MET A 217 2.93 27.62 2.05
N SER A 218 3.36 26.40 1.74
CA SER A 218 2.52 25.22 1.91
C SER A 218 2.44 24.97 3.41
N THR A 219 1.25 25.15 3.97
CA THR A 219 0.89 24.86 5.37
C THR A 219 0.90 23.37 5.70
N SER A 220 1.54 22.54 4.88
CA SER A 220 1.56 21.09 5.08
C SER A 220 2.63 20.70 6.07
N ASP A 221 2.24 19.95 7.10
CA ASP A 221 3.14 19.53 8.15
C ASP A 221 4.28 18.65 7.61
N PRO A 222 5.55 19.06 7.79
CA PRO A 222 6.69 18.27 7.39
C PRO A 222 6.78 16.98 8.22
N VAL A 223 7.50 15.98 7.71
CA VAL A 223 7.82 14.77 8.49
C VAL A 223 8.54 15.18 9.77
N ARG A 224 8.09 14.63 10.90
CA ARG A 224 8.70 14.86 12.21
C ARG A 224 10.20 14.50 12.20
N ALA A 225 11.00 15.22 13.00
CA ALA A 225 12.46 15.10 12.96
C ALA A 225 13.00 13.69 13.32
N ASP A 226 12.38 13.00 14.28
CA ASP A 226 12.70 11.60 14.63
C ASP A 226 12.36 10.63 13.50
N TRP A 227 11.20 10.78 12.85
CA TRP A 227 10.83 10.00 11.66
C TRP A 227 11.78 10.24 10.50
N SER A 228 12.13 11.50 10.23
CA SER A 228 13.13 11.86 9.22
C SER A 228 14.49 11.21 9.52
N THR A 229 14.91 11.24 10.78
CA THR A 229 16.17 10.63 11.23
C THR A 229 16.13 9.11 11.10
N TYR A 230 15.02 8.48 11.46
CA TYR A 230 14.83 7.04 11.34
C TYR A 230 14.88 6.60 9.87
N ILE A 231 14.13 7.26 9.00
CA ILE A 231 14.12 6.98 7.55
C ILE A 231 15.54 7.13 7.00
N ALA A 232 16.21 8.26 7.26
CA ALA A 232 17.58 8.49 6.79
C ALA A 232 18.57 7.42 7.30
N LYS A 233 18.47 7.03 8.58
CA LYS A 233 19.32 5.99 9.17
C LYS A 233 19.08 4.63 8.50
N ARG A 234 17.82 4.24 8.30
CA ARG A 234 17.46 2.95 7.69
C ARG A 234 17.90 2.90 6.24
N THR A 235 17.63 3.94 5.45
CA THR A 235 18.06 4.02 4.04
C THR A 235 19.59 4.02 3.90
N SER A 236 20.34 4.64 4.82
CA SER A 236 21.81 4.66 4.76
C SER A 236 22.47 3.33 5.14
N THR A 237 21.77 2.48 5.92
CA THR A 237 22.31 1.21 6.44
C THR A 237 22.02 0.02 5.51
N GLU A 238 21.34 0.22 4.39
CA GLU A 238 20.87 -0.83 3.46
C GLU A 238 21.97 -1.53 2.61
N THR A 239 23.26 -1.41 2.94
CA THR A 239 24.25 -2.37 2.43
C THR A 239 24.22 -3.62 3.31
N PRO A 240 23.64 -4.75 2.85
CA PRO A 240 23.63 -5.96 3.65
C PRO A 240 25.05 -6.51 3.68
N ARG A 241 25.74 -6.39 4.81
CA ARG A 241 26.85 -7.30 5.11
C ARG A 241 26.22 -8.68 5.27
N SER A 242 26.47 -9.53 4.28
CA SER A 242 26.11 -10.94 4.27
C SER A 242 26.54 -11.61 5.58
N GLY A 243 25.59 -11.92 6.46
CA GLY A 243 25.82 -12.77 7.63
C GLY A 243 25.22 -12.31 8.97
N GLU A 244 24.71 -11.09 9.10
CA GLU A 244 24.20 -10.60 10.40
C GLU A 244 22.67 -10.57 10.45
N ALA A 245 22.09 -11.57 11.12
CA ALA A 245 20.67 -11.71 11.46
C ALA A 245 20.21 -10.74 12.57
N SER A 246 20.76 -9.52 12.65
CA SER A 246 20.63 -8.62 13.81
C SER A 246 19.94 -7.28 13.50
N SER A 247 19.07 -7.22 12.49
CA SER A 247 18.06 -6.15 12.32
C SER A 247 16.62 -6.69 12.35
N GLU A 248 16.36 -7.81 13.03
CA GLU A 248 15.07 -8.51 13.03
C GLU A 248 13.92 -7.73 13.69
N LEU A 249 14.23 -6.72 14.49
CA LEU A 249 13.25 -5.94 15.22
C LEU A 249 12.94 -4.66 14.42
N GLY A 250 12.08 -4.78 13.40
CA GLY A 250 11.64 -3.69 12.53
C GLY A 250 10.89 -2.57 13.27
N LEU A 251 10.04 -1.80 12.59
CA LEU A 251 9.31 -0.66 13.20
C LEU A 251 8.58 -1.02 14.51
N ILE A 252 8.01 -2.23 14.59
CA ILE A 252 7.30 -2.74 15.78
C ILE A 252 8.18 -2.79 17.04
N SER A 253 9.51 -2.80 16.90
CA SER A 253 10.45 -2.78 18.03
C SER A 253 10.52 -1.46 18.77
N HIS A 254 10.01 -0.39 18.13
CA HIS A 254 9.86 0.93 18.72
C HIS A 254 8.55 1.07 19.51
N LEU A 255 7.73 0.02 19.52
CA LEU A 255 6.51 -0.05 20.32
C LEU A 255 6.83 -0.10 21.81
N SER A 256 6.15 0.76 22.56
CA SER A 256 6.12 0.79 24.00
C SER A 256 4.74 0.34 24.44
N TRP A 257 4.70 -0.67 25.30
CA TRP A 257 3.47 -1.22 25.90
C TRP A 257 3.75 -1.59 27.35
N THR A 258 2.70 -1.78 28.14
CA THR A 258 2.75 -2.24 29.54
C THR A 258 2.47 -3.75 29.64
N ASN A 259 2.56 -4.36 30.83
CA ASN A 259 2.32 -5.79 31.06
C ASN A 259 3.15 -6.70 30.11
N HIS A 260 4.48 -6.64 30.28
CA HIS A 260 5.41 -7.47 29.49
C HIS A 260 5.40 -8.94 29.91
N GLU A 261 4.78 -9.26 31.03
CA GLU A 261 4.62 -10.60 31.59
C GLU A 261 3.66 -11.43 30.73
N GLU A 262 2.52 -10.87 30.33
CA GLU A 262 1.49 -11.56 29.54
C GLU A 262 1.56 -11.24 28.04
N TYR A 263 2.07 -10.06 27.67
CA TYR A 263 2.07 -9.58 26.28
C TYR A 263 3.46 -9.42 25.67
N GLU A 264 3.58 -9.80 24.40
CA GLU A 264 4.74 -9.58 23.54
C GLU A 264 4.33 -8.63 22.41
N MET A 265 4.89 -7.41 22.39
CA MET A 265 4.53 -6.33 21.46
C MET A 265 3.02 -6.02 21.45
N GLY A 266 2.37 -6.06 22.62
CA GLY A 266 0.92 -5.87 22.74
C GLY A 266 0.06 -7.07 22.33
N MET A 267 0.64 -8.23 22.02
CA MET A 267 -0.08 -9.46 21.69
C MET A 267 0.06 -10.50 22.81
N SER A 268 -1.05 -11.16 23.17
CA SER A 268 -1.08 -12.20 24.20
C SER A 268 -0.10 -13.33 23.86
N LYS A 269 0.85 -13.61 24.76
CA LYS A 269 1.87 -14.67 24.57
C LYS A 269 1.23 -16.05 24.42
N ASN A 270 0.13 -16.30 25.13
CA ASN A 270 -0.61 -17.56 25.05
C ASN A 270 -1.24 -17.71 23.66
N TRP A 271 -1.86 -16.66 23.14
CA TRP A 271 -2.43 -16.66 21.80
C TRP A 271 -1.37 -16.83 20.71
N LEU A 272 -0.24 -16.11 20.81
CA LEU A 272 0.90 -16.27 19.91
C LEU A 272 1.40 -17.72 19.86
N LYS A 273 1.44 -18.42 20.99
CA LYS A 273 1.79 -19.85 21.05
C LYS A 273 0.78 -20.73 20.32
N ASN A 274 -0.50 -20.40 20.38
CA ASN A 274 -1.57 -21.17 19.73
C ASN A 274 -1.54 -21.01 18.21
N ILE A 275 -1.46 -19.77 17.71
CA ILE A 275 -1.48 -19.51 16.26
C ILE A 275 -0.24 -20.05 15.53
N ARG A 276 0.90 -20.22 16.22
CA ARG A 276 2.08 -20.90 15.63
C ARG A 276 1.77 -22.30 15.11
N ARG A 277 0.78 -22.99 15.69
CA ARG A 277 0.34 -24.33 15.27
C ARG A 277 -0.58 -24.30 14.04
N GLU A 278 -1.11 -23.13 13.68
CA GLU A 278 -2.02 -22.94 12.55
C GLU A 278 -1.29 -22.68 11.21
N GLY A 279 0.05 -22.65 11.20
CA GLY A 279 0.85 -22.46 9.98
C GLY A 279 0.60 -21.10 9.32
N GLU A 280 0.39 -21.11 8.00
CA GLU A 280 0.15 -19.89 7.20
C GLU A 280 -1.05 -19.08 7.71
N PHE A 281 -2.10 -19.75 8.18
CA PHE A 281 -3.28 -19.07 8.71
C PHE A 281 -3.00 -18.33 10.02
N GLY A 282 -2.12 -18.91 10.86
CA GLY A 282 -1.61 -18.24 12.05
C GLY A 282 -0.78 -17.00 11.73
N GLU A 283 0.02 -17.05 10.66
CA GLU A 283 0.79 -15.88 10.22
C GLU A 283 -0.10 -14.76 9.66
N LEU A 284 -1.21 -15.10 8.99
CA LEU A 284 -2.22 -14.12 8.59
C LEU A 284 -2.86 -13.43 9.80
N LYS A 285 -3.21 -14.20 10.83
CA LYS A 285 -3.72 -13.64 12.10
C LYS A 285 -2.70 -12.74 12.78
N ARG A 286 -1.43 -13.15 12.83
CA ARG A 286 -0.34 -12.34 13.38
C ARG A 286 -0.15 -11.03 12.61
N THR A 287 -0.12 -11.10 11.28
CA THR A 287 -0.04 -9.92 10.41
C THR A 287 -1.21 -8.97 10.69
N MET A 288 -2.41 -9.51 10.86
CA MET A 288 -3.60 -8.72 11.16
C MET A 288 -3.53 -8.06 12.55
N ALA A 289 -3.06 -8.78 13.57
CA ALA A 289 -2.85 -8.21 14.90
C ALA A 289 -1.84 -7.05 14.87
N VAL A 290 -0.73 -7.20 14.15
CA VAL A 290 0.27 -6.13 13.99
C VAL A 290 -0.33 -4.90 13.31
N ARG A 291 -1.18 -5.08 12.28
CA ARG A 291 -1.88 -3.96 11.64
C ARG A 291 -2.81 -3.24 12.61
N TYR A 292 -3.62 -3.98 13.37
CA TYR A 292 -4.50 -3.40 14.38
C TYR A 292 -3.71 -2.63 15.44
N ILE A 293 -2.65 -3.23 15.99
CA ILE A 293 -1.79 -2.57 16.98
C ILE A 293 -1.22 -1.27 16.43
N LEU A 294 -0.71 -1.27 15.20
CA LEU A 294 -0.17 -0.06 14.57
C LEU A 294 -1.25 0.96 14.23
N ALA A 295 -2.50 0.56 14.00
CA ALA A 295 -3.63 1.48 13.82
C ALA A 295 -4.14 2.06 15.15
N CYS A 296 -3.83 1.42 16.27
CA CYS A 296 -4.25 1.80 17.63
C CYS A 296 -3.16 2.48 18.45
N VAL A 297 -1.97 2.73 17.90
CA VAL A 297 -1.00 3.59 18.58
C VAL A 297 -1.57 5.00 18.70
N VAL A 298 -1.23 5.70 19.78
CA VAL A 298 -1.68 7.09 19.97
C VAL A 298 -1.25 7.92 18.76
N GLY A 299 -2.10 8.81 18.23
CA GLY A 299 -1.85 9.55 16.99
C GLY A 299 -0.46 10.22 16.93
N ASN A 300 -0.02 10.81 18.06
CA ASN A 300 1.32 11.36 18.28
C ASN A 300 2.49 10.38 18.08
N SER A 301 2.23 9.08 17.92
CA SER A 301 3.23 8.08 17.53
C SER A 301 3.57 8.18 16.04
N ILE A 302 2.56 8.44 15.21
CA ILE A 302 2.66 8.43 13.74
C ILE A 302 2.79 9.85 13.21
N SER A 303 1.84 10.72 13.53
CA SER A 303 1.76 12.10 13.06
C SER A 303 1.50 13.07 14.21
N GLY A 304 1.83 14.36 14.05
CA GLY A 304 1.68 15.37 15.09
C GLY A 304 2.93 15.59 15.95
N ARG A 305 2.77 16.28 17.10
CA ARG A 305 3.90 16.70 17.96
C ARG A 305 4.63 15.49 18.55
N TRP A 306 5.96 15.59 18.63
CA TRP A 306 6.79 14.57 19.27
C TRP A 306 6.44 14.47 20.75
N MET A 307 6.34 13.23 21.24
CA MET A 307 6.14 12.89 22.64
C MET A 307 6.90 11.60 22.95
N SER A 308 7.45 11.51 24.16
CA SER A 308 7.92 10.25 24.72
C SER A 308 6.75 9.32 25.07
N SER A 309 7.02 8.02 25.20
CA SER A 309 5.99 7.04 25.56
C SER A 309 5.25 7.37 26.87
N LYS A 310 5.96 7.90 27.87
CA LYS A 310 5.38 8.32 29.16
C LYS A 310 4.48 9.56 29.00
N GLU A 311 4.89 10.51 28.17
CA GLU A 311 4.07 11.69 27.89
C GLU A 311 2.78 11.30 27.14
N MET A 312 2.88 10.36 26.20
CA MET A 312 1.70 9.81 25.51
C MET A 312 0.78 9.05 26.47
N GLU A 313 1.33 8.24 27.36
CA GLU A 313 0.57 7.53 28.40
C GLU A 313 -0.18 8.48 29.35
N HIS A 314 0.50 9.51 29.87
CA HIS A 314 -0.12 10.51 30.72
C HIS A 314 -1.23 11.29 29.98
N HIS A 315 -0.95 11.70 28.73
CA HIS A 315 -1.92 12.42 27.91
C HIS A 315 -3.15 11.57 27.60
N PHE A 316 -2.95 10.28 27.27
CA PHE A 316 -4.02 9.34 27.03
C PHE A 316 -4.87 9.09 28.29
N SER A 317 -4.24 9.06 29.46
CA SER A 317 -4.91 8.91 30.75
C SER A 317 -5.70 10.15 31.19
N GLY A 318 -5.76 11.20 30.38
CA GLY A 318 -6.43 12.47 30.73
C GLY A 318 -5.74 13.24 31.86
N MET A 319 -4.55 12.81 32.28
CA MET A 319 -3.74 13.55 33.24
C MET A 319 -3.15 14.74 32.50
N GLY A 320 -3.68 15.93 32.77
CA GLY A 320 -3.34 17.17 32.06
C GLY A 320 -1.85 17.30 31.77
N SER A 321 -1.52 17.72 30.56
CA SER A 321 -0.15 17.95 30.12
C SER A 321 0.53 18.83 31.16
N VAL A 322 1.56 18.34 31.86
CA VAL A 322 2.44 19.18 32.72
C VAL A 322 3.29 20.14 31.85
N SER A 323 2.82 20.43 30.63
CA SER A 323 3.52 21.04 29.51
C SER A 323 2.98 22.43 29.17
N ASP A 324 2.07 23.01 29.95
CA ASP A 324 1.75 24.44 29.85
C ASP A 324 2.92 25.34 30.36
N ILE A 325 4.04 24.73 30.77
CA ILE A 325 5.31 25.43 30.97
C ILE A 325 6.11 25.46 29.65
N GLY A 326 5.55 26.12 28.63
CA GLY A 326 6.25 26.69 27.47
C GLY A 326 7.13 25.79 26.60
N PRO A 327 7.58 26.30 25.44
CA PRO A 327 8.53 25.59 24.59
C PRO A 327 9.89 25.59 25.29
N LYS A 328 10.21 24.53 26.03
CA LYS A 328 11.62 24.22 26.32
C LYS A 328 12.26 23.86 25.00
N ASN A 329 12.85 24.87 24.36
CA ASN A 329 13.63 24.78 23.14
C ASN A 329 14.46 23.49 23.16
N ALA A 330 14.26 22.68 22.11
CA ALA A 330 14.96 21.45 21.83
C ALA A 330 16.45 21.67 21.47
N THR A 331 17.13 22.61 22.11
CA THR A 331 18.48 23.05 21.77
C THR A 331 19.56 22.75 22.81
N SER A 332 19.26 22.02 23.90
CA SER A 332 20.30 21.63 24.86
C SER A 332 20.18 20.17 25.29
N GLY A 333 20.97 19.31 24.64
CA GLY A 333 21.35 18.00 25.18
C GLY A 333 20.70 16.81 24.51
N GLY A 334 21.23 16.39 23.35
CA GLY A 334 21.34 14.98 22.93
C GLY A 334 20.15 14.03 23.13
N ARG A 335 18.90 14.51 23.10
CA ARG A 335 17.74 13.64 23.22
C ARG A 335 17.70 12.73 22.00
N SER A 336 17.68 11.42 22.24
CA SER A 336 17.77 10.41 21.20
C SER A 336 16.71 10.67 20.13
N SER A 337 17.13 10.70 18.87
CA SER A 337 16.29 10.76 17.67
C SER A 337 15.45 9.49 17.44
N LYS A 338 15.09 8.80 18.52
CA LYS A 338 14.37 7.54 18.52
C LYS A 338 12.88 7.84 18.33
N ILE A 339 12.26 7.11 17.41
CA ILE A 339 10.80 7.08 17.31
C ILE A 339 10.24 6.40 18.56
N HIS A 340 9.19 7.00 19.10
CA HIS A 340 8.36 6.44 20.15
C HIS A 340 6.99 6.09 19.56
N LEU A 341 6.63 4.81 19.64
CA LEU A 341 5.27 4.34 19.38
C LEU A 341 4.69 3.86 20.71
N PHE A 342 3.48 4.29 21.07
CA PHE A 342 2.84 3.89 22.33
C PHE A 342 1.47 3.25 22.06
N LEU A 343 1.28 2.05 22.61
CA LEU A 343 0.04 1.29 22.55
C LEU A 343 -0.65 1.31 23.93
N PRO A 344 -1.86 1.88 24.04
CA PRO A 344 -2.68 1.77 25.24
C PRO A 344 -3.08 0.32 25.56
N ASP A 345 -3.22 0.01 26.85
CA ASP A 345 -3.51 -1.33 27.38
C ASP A 345 -4.83 -1.96 26.90
N HIS A 346 -5.90 -1.18 26.79
CA HIS A 346 -7.20 -1.64 26.27
C HIS A 346 -7.18 -1.99 24.77
N HIS A 347 -6.08 -1.70 24.06
CA HIS A 347 -5.82 -2.13 22.68
C HIS A 347 -4.87 -3.32 22.58
N PHE A 348 -4.50 -3.96 23.70
CA PHE A 348 -3.79 -5.24 23.64
C PHE A 348 -4.63 -6.30 22.94
N VAL A 349 -3.96 -7.17 22.17
CA VAL A 349 -4.61 -8.19 21.36
C VAL A 349 -4.60 -9.51 22.11
N GLU A 350 -5.78 -9.99 22.48
CA GLU A 350 -5.98 -11.35 23.01
C GLU A 350 -6.10 -12.37 21.90
N SER A 351 -6.83 -12.04 20.83
CA SER A 351 -6.97 -12.93 19.67
C SER A 351 -7.53 -12.22 18.45
N VAL A 352 -7.36 -12.85 17.28
CA VAL A 352 -7.88 -12.38 16.00
C VAL A 352 -8.69 -13.49 15.34
N HIS A 353 -9.87 -13.13 14.84
CA HIS A 353 -10.83 -14.04 14.23
C HIS A 353 -11.24 -13.56 12.83
N PHE A 354 -11.40 -14.53 11.92
CA PHE A 354 -11.97 -14.34 10.58
C PHE A 354 -13.37 -14.95 10.44
N THR A 355 -13.90 -15.45 11.55
CA THR A 355 -15.21 -16.08 11.71
C THR A 355 -15.89 -15.50 12.94
N THR A 356 -17.21 -15.47 12.93
CA THR A 356 -18.02 -15.18 14.12
C THR A 356 -17.87 -16.29 15.17
N ALA A 357 -18.35 -16.04 16.40
CA ALA A 357 -18.42 -17.05 17.46
C ALA A 357 -19.22 -18.31 17.05
N GLY A 358 -20.21 -18.16 16.16
CA GLY A 358 -20.98 -19.27 15.58
C GLY A 358 -20.27 -20.02 14.45
N GLY A 359 -19.02 -19.68 14.13
CA GLY A 359 -18.23 -20.32 13.08
C GLY A 359 -18.49 -19.84 11.66
N ALA A 360 -19.45 -18.93 11.44
CA ALA A 360 -19.71 -18.34 10.13
C ALA A 360 -18.57 -17.38 9.74
N ALA A 361 -18.10 -17.46 8.48
CA ALA A 361 -17.03 -16.59 7.99
C ALA A 361 -17.48 -15.12 7.94
N LEU A 362 -16.65 -14.24 8.51
CA LEU A 362 -16.81 -12.80 8.36
C LEU A 362 -16.60 -12.39 6.91
N HIS A 363 -17.18 -11.26 6.51
CA HIS A 363 -16.93 -10.64 5.22
C HIS A 363 -15.41 -10.55 4.97
N PRO A 364 -14.90 -10.84 3.76
CA PRO A 364 -13.45 -10.90 3.50
C PRO A 364 -12.68 -9.61 3.82
N ALA A 365 -13.34 -8.46 3.86
CA ALA A 365 -12.75 -7.18 4.25
C ALA A 365 -12.65 -6.98 5.77
N LEU A 366 -13.27 -7.83 6.59
CA LEU A 366 -13.41 -7.64 8.03
C LEU A 366 -12.73 -8.76 8.84
N ALA A 367 -12.05 -8.38 9.91
CA ALA A 367 -11.65 -9.28 10.98
C ALA A 367 -12.27 -8.80 12.31
N ALA A 368 -12.35 -9.71 13.27
CA ALA A 368 -12.66 -9.39 14.65
C ALA A 368 -11.38 -9.49 15.48
N VAL A 369 -11.13 -8.49 16.32
CA VAL A 369 -9.99 -8.45 17.23
C VAL A 369 -10.53 -8.39 18.65
N GLN A 370 -10.23 -9.42 19.44
CA GLN A 370 -10.54 -9.44 20.86
C GLN A 370 -9.44 -8.70 21.62
N THR A 371 -9.82 -7.70 22.42
CA THR A 371 -8.96 -7.09 23.43
C THR A 371 -9.42 -7.49 24.84
N PRO A 372 -8.71 -7.12 25.92
CA PRO A 372 -9.15 -7.45 27.27
C PRO A 372 -10.55 -6.94 27.63
N GLY A 373 -10.98 -5.84 27.04
CA GLY A 373 -12.25 -5.19 27.39
C GLY A 373 -13.36 -5.38 26.37
N ARG A 374 -13.05 -5.63 25.09
CA ARG A 374 -14.04 -5.54 24.00
C ARG A 374 -13.57 -6.25 22.73
N GLU A 375 -14.50 -6.76 21.94
CA GLU A 375 -14.25 -7.17 20.54
C GLU A 375 -14.45 -5.99 19.57
N TYR A 376 -13.51 -5.82 18.64
CA TYR A 376 -13.58 -4.81 17.59
C TYR A 376 -13.70 -5.41 16.20
N PHE A 377 -14.58 -4.85 15.36
CA PHE A 377 -14.60 -5.12 13.92
C PHE A 377 -13.63 -4.19 13.23
N VAL A 378 -12.69 -4.74 12.47
CA VAL A 378 -11.60 -3.99 11.85
C VAL A 378 -11.43 -4.36 10.37
N LEU A 379 -10.97 -3.40 9.58
CA LEU A 379 -10.63 -3.60 8.18
C LEU A 379 -9.36 -4.44 8.06
N ARG A 380 -9.43 -5.60 7.37
CA ARG A 380 -8.30 -6.54 7.27
C ARG A 380 -7.04 -5.93 6.66
N ASP A 381 -7.22 -5.00 5.73
CA ASP A 381 -6.10 -4.47 4.97
C ASP A 381 -5.26 -3.46 5.74
N ASN A 382 -5.83 -2.71 6.69
CA ASN A 382 -5.11 -1.65 7.42
C ASN A 382 -5.28 -1.67 8.94
N GLY A 383 -6.11 -2.55 9.52
CA GLY A 383 -6.28 -2.67 10.96
C GLY A 383 -7.25 -1.66 11.59
N MET A 384 -7.88 -0.79 10.80
CA MET A 384 -8.70 0.29 11.34
C MET A 384 -10.07 -0.19 11.81
N GLN A 385 -10.51 0.29 12.97
CA GLN A 385 -11.77 -0.08 13.62
C GLN A 385 -12.97 0.54 12.91
N VAL A 386 -13.93 -0.29 12.51
CA VAL A 386 -15.19 0.10 11.85
C VAL A 386 -16.43 -0.30 12.65
N GLY A 387 -16.24 -0.86 13.83
CA GLY A 387 -17.31 -1.30 14.72
C GLY A 387 -16.78 -1.97 15.99
N CYS A 388 -17.69 -2.37 16.86
CA CYS A 388 -17.38 -3.10 18.09
C CYS A 388 -18.47 -4.10 18.46
N GLU A 389 -18.24 -4.88 19.51
CA GLU A 389 -19.16 -5.90 20.03
C GLU A 389 -20.59 -5.40 20.24
N GLU A 390 -20.75 -4.23 20.86
CA GLU A 390 -22.06 -3.70 21.26
C GLU A 390 -22.84 -3.11 20.09
N GLU A 391 -22.16 -2.39 19.21
CA GLU A 391 -22.76 -1.67 18.08
C GLU A 391 -22.78 -2.50 16.79
N GLY A 392 -21.95 -3.55 16.74
CA GLY A 392 -21.61 -4.26 15.51
C GLY A 392 -20.78 -3.40 14.56
N VAL A 393 -20.81 -3.76 13.28
CA VAL A 393 -20.24 -2.92 12.21
C VAL A 393 -21.10 -1.66 12.05
N ALA A 394 -20.47 -0.48 12.03
CA ALA A 394 -21.17 0.78 11.89
C ALA A 394 -21.95 0.86 10.56
N SER A 395 -23.11 1.53 10.56
CA SER A 395 -24.05 1.55 9.44
C SER A 395 -23.46 2.03 8.12
N VAL A 396 -22.63 3.06 8.15
CA VAL A 396 -21.92 3.57 6.96
C VAL A 396 -21.00 2.51 6.36
N TRP A 397 -20.28 1.77 7.21
CA TRP A 397 -19.38 0.69 6.78
C TRP A 397 -20.15 -0.55 6.33
N MET A 398 -21.27 -0.88 6.96
CA MET A 398 -22.17 -1.95 6.49
C MET A 398 -22.61 -1.71 5.05
N GLY A 399 -23.07 -0.49 4.75
CA GLY A 399 -23.51 -0.09 3.41
C GLY A 399 -22.38 -0.11 2.38
N LEU A 400 -21.19 0.38 2.74
CA LEU A 400 -20.03 0.38 1.85
C LEU A 400 -19.51 -1.04 1.59
N ILE A 401 -19.27 -1.80 2.65
CA ILE A 401 -18.67 -3.14 2.57
C ILE A 401 -19.65 -4.17 2.00
N GLY A 402 -20.96 -3.99 2.21
CA GLY A 402 -21.98 -4.97 1.85
C GLY A 402 -22.09 -6.08 2.90
N CYS A 403 -22.03 -5.72 4.19
CA CYS A 403 -22.19 -6.67 5.30
C CYS A 403 -23.30 -6.24 6.26
N ASP A 404 -23.72 -7.17 7.12
CA ASP A 404 -24.65 -6.91 8.21
C ASP A 404 -23.94 -6.43 9.48
N ARG A 405 -24.72 -6.23 10.55
CA ARG A 405 -24.23 -5.74 11.85
C ARG A 405 -23.22 -6.69 12.49
N SER A 406 -23.32 -7.99 12.20
CA SER A 406 -22.39 -9.02 12.69
C SER A 406 -21.18 -9.22 11.77
N GLY A 407 -21.05 -8.38 10.73
CA GLY A 407 -19.96 -8.46 9.76
C GLY A 407 -20.07 -9.62 8.78
N LEU A 408 -21.25 -10.24 8.64
CA LEU A 408 -21.50 -11.27 7.64
C LEU A 408 -21.87 -10.62 6.30
N ALA A 409 -21.49 -11.24 5.18
CA ALA A 409 -21.83 -10.72 3.86
C ALA A 409 -23.36 -10.68 3.67
N SER A 410 -23.89 -9.53 3.24
CA SER A 410 -25.31 -9.35 2.98
C SER A 410 -25.72 -10.14 1.74
N LYS A 411 -26.80 -10.92 1.83
CA LYS A 411 -27.32 -11.74 0.71
C LYS A 411 -27.94 -10.91 -0.43
N THR A 412 -28.05 -9.60 -0.27
CA THR A 412 -28.87 -8.71 -1.12
C THR A 412 -28.12 -8.08 -2.31
N ASP A 413 -26.89 -8.47 -2.61
CA ASP A 413 -26.05 -7.84 -3.63
C ASP A 413 -26.36 -8.26 -5.09
N GLU A 414 -27.63 -8.55 -5.41
CA GLU A 414 -28.11 -8.69 -6.81
C GLU A 414 -28.89 -7.46 -7.34
N GLY A 415 -29.10 -6.41 -6.53
CA GLY A 415 -29.64 -5.16 -7.06
C GLY A 415 -30.08 -4.17 -6.00
N GLY A 416 -29.34 -3.08 -5.81
CA GLY A 416 -29.77 -2.04 -4.89
C GLY A 416 -28.91 -0.79 -4.95
N ASN A 417 -29.53 0.31 -5.39
CA ASN A 417 -29.00 1.67 -5.31
C ASN A 417 -28.52 2.00 -3.89
N LEU A 418 -27.21 2.21 -3.73
CA LEU A 418 -26.65 2.96 -2.59
C LEU A 418 -27.09 4.42 -2.73
N ASN A 419 -28.24 4.74 -2.12
CA ASN A 419 -28.61 6.11 -1.81
C ASN A 419 -27.88 6.47 -0.51
N LEU A 420 -26.68 7.03 -0.65
CA LEU A 420 -25.96 7.65 0.46
C LEU A 420 -26.69 8.97 0.78
N GLY A 421 -27.78 8.87 1.54
CA GLY A 421 -28.39 10.01 2.19
C GLY A 421 -27.43 10.56 3.23
N MET A 422 -26.53 11.43 2.81
CA MET A 422 -25.79 12.33 3.70
C MET A 422 -26.64 13.59 3.86
N GLU A 423 -27.36 13.67 4.98
CA GLU A 423 -27.78 14.94 5.59
C GLU A 423 -26.85 15.25 6.77
#